data_AF-A0A2P4XAQ4-F1
#
_entry.id   AF-A0A2P4XAQ4-F1
#
_cell.length_a   1.000
_cell.length_b   1.000
_cell.length_c   1.000
_cell.angle_alpha   90.00
_cell.angle_beta   90.00
_cell.angle_gamma   90.00
#
_symmetry.space_group_name_H-M   'P 1'
#
loop_
_entity.id
_entity.type
_entity.pdbx_description
1 polymer ?
#
loop_
_entity_poly.entity_id
_entity_poly.type
_entity_poly.pdbx_seq_one_letter_code
_entity_poly.pdbx_strand_id
1 'polypeptide(L)'
;MDRGEFPHLTDSQFESVRKMVGIFGGDALRSLAAATPAEQVECIEAFDTYERGLIAHVQGMQTPVAEIKPAQPKPLRLKVNPYEGKEGENLHFWVREVELCNDLQGMEPGDAALISTERLRVAFALSNLGGRAKTWAYTREATTPGCFTTWAQLSQQLRAAFLSANYEYRQRSR
;
A
#
# COMPACT_ATOMS: atom_id res chain seq x y z
N MET A 1 -5.02 -23.61 -32.25
CA MET A 1 -6.24 -23.29 -33.00
C MET A 1 -5.85 -23.11 -34.43
N ASP A 2 -6.35 -23.97 -35.29
CA ASP A 2 -6.12 -23.88 -36.71
C ASP A 2 -7.16 -22.93 -37.33
N ARG A 3 -6.71 -22.07 -38.25
CA ARG A 3 -7.56 -21.11 -38.97
C ARG A 3 -8.68 -21.78 -39.78
N GLY A 4 -8.60 -23.11 -39.97
CA GLY A 4 -9.56 -23.91 -40.74
C GLY A 4 -10.96 -23.98 -40.13
N GLU A 5 -11.13 -23.73 -38.83
CA GLU A 5 -12.46 -23.73 -38.17
C GLU A 5 -13.28 -22.46 -38.46
N PHE A 6 -12.62 -21.38 -38.91
CA PHE A 6 -13.25 -20.08 -39.15
C PHE A 6 -12.79 -19.45 -40.48
N PRO A 7 -13.07 -20.07 -41.63
CA PRO A 7 -12.56 -19.63 -42.93
C PRO A 7 -13.14 -18.28 -43.41
N HIS A 8 -14.29 -17.88 -42.88
CA HIS A 8 -15.02 -16.65 -43.22
C HIS A 8 -14.65 -15.45 -42.34
N LEU A 9 -13.84 -15.64 -41.29
CA LEU A 9 -13.42 -14.55 -40.42
C LEU A 9 -12.22 -13.80 -41.00
N THR A 10 -12.25 -12.48 -40.86
CA THR A 10 -11.09 -11.62 -41.13
C THR A 10 -10.00 -11.85 -40.09
N ASP A 11 -8.76 -11.47 -40.39
CA ASP A 11 -7.64 -11.64 -39.45
C ASP A 11 -7.89 -10.92 -38.11
N SER A 12 -8.57 -9.76 -38.15
CA SER A 12 -8.97 -9.02 -36.94
C SER A 12 -9.98 -9.80 -36.10
N GLN A 13 -11.02 -10.33 -36.73
CA GLN A 13 -12.04 -11.12 -36.03
C GLN A 13 -11.45 -12.41 -35.46
N PHE A 14 -10.53 -13.05 -36.17
CA PHE A 14 -9.84 -14.24 -35.69
C PHE A 14 -8.96 -13.96 -34.47
N GLU A 15 -8.32 -12.79 -34.42
CA GLU A 15 -7.59 -12.37 -33.22
C GLU A 15 -8.53 -12.13 -32.03
N SER A 16 -9.72 -11.58 -32.25
CA SER A 16 -10.75 -11.47 -31.21
C SER A 16 -11.22 -12.84 -30.70
N VAL A 17 -11.35 -13.84 -31.58
CA VAL A 17 -11.63 -15.24 -31.17
C VAL A 17 -10.51 -15.79 -30.29
N ARG A 18 -9.24 -15.55 -30.66
CA ARG A 18 -8.09 -15.98 -29.85
C ARG A 18 -8.11 -15.39 -28.45
N LYS A 19 -8.41 -14.10 -28.33
CA LYS A 19 -8.56 -13.42 -27.03
C LYS A 19 -9.72 -13.99 -26.23
N MET A 20 -10.88 -14.17 -26.87
CA MET A 20 -12.08 -14.72 -26.23
C MET A 20 -11.78 -16.09 -25.63
N VAL A 21 -11.06 -16.96 -26.36
CA VAL A 21 -10.69 -18.28 -25.82
C VAL A 21 -9.60 -18.19 -24.76
N GLY A 22 -8.69 -17.21 -24.86
CA GLY A 22 -7.74 -16.92 -23.78
C GLY A 22 -8.43 -16.55 -22.45
N ILE A 23 -9.60 -15.90 -22.51
CA ILE A 23 -10.34 -15.43 -21.33
C ILE A 23 -11.34 -16.49 -20.82
N PHE A 24 -12.14 -17.06 -21.72
CA PHE A 24 -13.25 -17.96 -21.36
C PHE A 24 -12.89 -19.45 -21.49
N GLY A 25 -11.71 -19.78 -22.01
CA GLY A 25 -11.24 -21.15 -22.18
C GLY A 25 -11.85 -21.87 -23.41
N GLY A 26 -11.48 -23.13 -23.58
CA GLY A 26 -11.80 -23.93 -24.78
C GLY A 26 -13.30 -24.21 -24.99
N ASP A 27 -14.13 -24.08 -23.96
CA ASP A 27 -15.58 -24.26 -24.09
C ASP A 27 -16.25 -23.10 -24.86
N ALA A 28 -15.66 -21.91 -24.79
CA ALA A 28 -16.08 -20.78 -25.62
C ALA A 28 -15.76 -21.01 -27.09
N LEU A 29 -14.60 -21.62 -27.39
CA LEU A 29 -14.27 -22.04 -28.76
C LEU A 29 -15.29 -23.05 -29.29
N ARG A 30 -15.62 -24.07 -28.49
CA ARG A 30 -16.56 -25.12 -28.90
C ARG A 30 -17.96 -24.55 -29.14
N SER A 31 -18.39 -23.62 -28.29
CA SER A 31 -19.69 -22.93 -28.44
C SER A 31 -19.71 -22.04 -29.67
N LEU A 32 -18.61 -21.33 -29.95
CA LEU A 32 -18.49 -20.45 -31.11
C LEU A 32 -18.42 -21.27 -32.41
N ALA A 33 -17.67 -22.37 -32.44
CA ALA A 33 -17.56 -23.26 -33.60
C ALA A 33 -18.89 -23.95 -33.95
N ALA A 34 -19.77 -24.16 -32.95
CA ALA A 34 -21.10 -24.73 -33.15
C ALA A 34 -22.16 -23.71 -33.62
N ALA A 35 -21.87 -22.41 -33.51
CA ALA A 35 -22.76 -21.34 -33.94
C ALA A 35 -22.71 -21.13 -35.47
N THR A 36 -23.78 -20.58 -36.03
CA THR A 36 -23.83 -20.24 -37.45
C THR A 36 -22.83 -19.11 -37.77
N PRO A 37 -22.38 -18.97 -39.04
CA PRO A 37 -21.44 -17.90 -39.40
C PRO A 37 -21.92 -16.49 -39.03
N ALA A 38 -23.24 -16.24 -39.09
CA ALA A 38 -23.83 -14.96 -38.69
C ALA A 38 -23.73 -14.74 -37.17
N GLU A 39 -24.07 -15.75 -36.37
CA GLU A 39 -23.99 -15.70 -34.90
C GLU A 39 -22.54 -15.59 -34.41
N GLN A 40 -21.58 -16.20 -35.13
CA GLN A 40 -20.15 -16.07 -34.82
C GLN A 40 -19.69 -14.62 -34.97
N VAL A 41 -20.05 -13.96 -36.08
CA VAL A 41 -19.70 -12.56 -36.31
C VAL A 41 -20.36 -11.67 -35.25
N GLU A 42 -21.64 -11.89 -34.96
CA GLU A 42 -22.36 -11.14 -33.92
C GLU A 42 -21.71 -11.31 -32.53
N CYS A 43 -21.33 -12.53 -32.17
CA CYS A 43 -20.66 -12.81 -30.90
C CYS A 43 -19.29 -12.11 -30.80
N ILE A 44 -18.53 -12.10 -31.91
CA ILE A 44 -17.24 -11.41 -31.99
C ILE A 44 -17.44 -9.89 -31.88
N GLU A 45 -18.41 -9.31 -32.58
CA GLU A 45 -18.70 -7.87 -32.52
C GLU A 45 -19.19 -7.43 -31.13
N ALA A 46 -20.01 -8.26 -30.48
CA ALA A 46 -20.44 -8.04 -29.11
C ALA A 46 -19.25 -8.04 -28.14
N PHE A 47 -18.32 -8.98 -28.32
CA PHE A 47 -17.09 -9.05 -27.53
C PHE A 47 -16.18 -7.84 -27.79
N ASP A 48 -15.96 -7.46 -29.04
CA ASP A 48 -15.14 -6.28 -29.39
C ASP A 48 -15.74 -4.99 -28.84
N THR A 49 -17.06 -4.89 -28.80
CA THR A 49 -17.77 -3.75 -28.21
C THR A 49 -17.62 -3.73 -26.69
N TYR A 50 -17.73 -4.88 -26.04
CA TYR A 50 -17.45 -5.02 -24.62
C TYR A 50 -15.99 -4.69 -24.28
N GLU A 51 -15.02 -5.22 -25.04
CA GLU A 51 -13.58 -4.97 -24.85
C GLU A 51 -13.28 -3.48 -25.01
N ARG A 52 -13.80 -2.85 -26.07
CA ARG A 52 -13.66 -1.40 -26.29
C ARG A 52 -14.31 -0.57 -25.19
N GLY A 53 -15.48 -0.98 -24.71
CA GLY A 53 -16.15 -0.34 -23.57
C GLY A 53 -15.35 -0.46 -22.28
N LEU A 54 -14.77 -1.62 -22.02
CA LEU A 54 -13.89 -1.87 -20.87
C LEU A 54 -12.60 -1.05 -20.97
N ILE A 55 -11.96 -1.02 -22.14
CA ILE A 55 -10.78 -0.19 -22.39
C ILE A 55 -11.12 1.28 -22.21
N ALA A 56 -12.23 1.77 -22.79
CA ALA A 56 -12.67 3.15 -22.62
C ALA A 56 -13.03 3.48 -21.16
N HIS A 57 -13.54 2.52 -20.38
CA HIS A 57 -13.78 2.70 -18.96
C HIS A 57 -12.47 2.79 -18.18
N VAL A 58 -11.52 1.88 -18.42
CA VAL A 58 -10.18 1.91 -17.81
C VAL A 58 -9.41 3.17 -18.21
N GLN A 59 -9.51 3.60 -19.46
CA GLN A 59 -8.91 4.84 -19.96
C GLN A 59 -9.66 6.10 -19.49
N GLY A 60 -10.97 6.03 -19.29
CA GLY A 60 -11.75 7.12 -18.69
C GLY A 60 -11.49 7.27 -17.19
N MET A 61 -11.12 6.18 -16.53
CA MET A 61 -10.50 6.19 -15.19
C MET A 61 -9.05 6.67 -15.22
N GLN A 62 -8.38 6.65 -16.38
CA GLN A 62 -7.17 7.42 -16.66
C GLN A 62 -7.57 8.83 -17.11
N THR A 63 -8.08 9.64 -16.18
CA THR A 63 -7.80 11.09 -16.22
C THR A 63 -6.30 11.28 -16.44
N PRO A 64 -5.81 12.40 -17.00
CA PRO A 64 -4.39 12.66 -17.05
C PRO A 64 -3.89 12.77 -15.61
N VAL A 65 -3.52 11.64 -15.03
CA VAL A 65 -2.42 11.53 -14.11
C VAL A 65 -1.25 11.96 -15.00
N ALA A 66 -1.05 13.27 -15.10
CA ALA A 66 0.23 13.85 -15.48
C ALA A 66 1.26 12.96 -14.82
N GLU A 67 2.05 12.22 -15.62
CA GLU A 67 2.84 11.07 -15.18
C GLU A 67 3.46 11.30 -13.80
N ILE A 68 2.70 10.99 -12.75
CA ILE A 68 3.25 10.69 -11.47
C ILE A 68 3.67 9.26 -11.74
N LYS A 69 4.85 9.12 -12.36
CA LYS A 69 5.73 8.03 -11.97
C LYS A 69 5.52 7.95 -10.46
N PRO A 70 5.05 6.83 -9.88
CA PRO A 70 5.56 6.53 -8.58
C PRO A 70 7.04 6.29 -8.86
N ALA A 71 7.83 7.38 -8.90
CA ALA A 71 9.10 7.36 -8.25
C ALA A 71 8.68 6.89 -6.88
N GLN A 72 8.72 5.57 -6.64
CA GLN A 72 8.64 5.04 -5.30
C GLN A 72 9.54 5.98 -4.54
N PRO A 73 8.99 6.87 -3.67
CA PRO A 73 9.81 7.86 -3.02
C PRO A 73 10.82 6.99 -2.32
N LYS A 74 12.07 7.05 -2.81
CA LYS A 74 13.10 6.09 -2.45
C LYS A 74 13.07 6.13 -0.94
N PRO A 75 12.56 5.09 -0.24
CA PRO A 75 12.10 5.29 1.12
C PRO A 75 13.30 5.88 1.81
N LEU A 76 13.20 7.14 2.24
CA LEU A 76 14.26 7.73 3.01
C LEU A 76 14.28 6.78 4.19
N ARG A 77 15.26 5.86 4.19
CA ARG A 77 15.47 4.91 5.27
C ARG A 77 16.03 5.78 6.37
N LEU A 78 15.17 6.64 6.91
CA LEU A 78 15.34 7.37 8.13
C LEU A 78 15.42 6.27 9.16
N LYS A 79 16.67 5.83 9.34
CA LYS A 79 17.05 4.80 10.29
C LYS A 79 16.97 5.48 11.64
N VAL A 80 15.75 5.60 12.16
CA VAL A 80 15.56 5.87 13.57
C VAL A 80 16.20 4.70 14.31
N ASN A 81 17.18 5.00 15.15
CA ASN A 81 17.80 3.94 15.94
C ASN A 81 16.75 3.41 16.93
N PRO A 82 16.60 2.08 17.09
CA PRO A 82 15.59 1.56 17.98
C PRO A 82 15.80 2.05 19.42
N TYR A 83 14.74 2.53 20.06
CA TYR A 83 14.79 2.85 21.48
C TYR A 83 14.63 1.55 22.28
N GLU A 84 15.68 1.12 22.98
CA GLU A 84 15.64 -0.12 23.76
C GLU A 84 15.10 0.07 25.17
N GLY A 85 15.07 1.32 25.64
CA GLY A 85 14.69 1.67 26.98
C GLY A 85 15.78 1.32 27.98
N LYS A 86 17.06 1.44 27.62
CA LYS A 86 18.20 1.22 28.54
C LYS A 86 18.48 2.46 29.39
N GLU A 87 19.11 2.25 30.56
CA GLU A 87 19.53 3.38 31.40
C GLU A 87 20.65 4.16 30.70
N GLY A 88 20.47 5.47 30.52
CA GLY A 88 21.39 6.33 29.77
C GLY A 88 20.99 6.59 28.32
N GLU A 89 20.00 5.87 27.77
CA GLU A 89 19.40 6.23 26.47
C GLU A 89 18.52 7.47 26.61
N ASN A 90 18.68 8.42 25.68
CA ASN A 90 17.94 9.67 25.70
C ASN A 90 16.60 9.53 24.97
N LEU A 91 15.53 9.24 25.72
CA LEU A 91 14.18 9.13 25.17
C LEU A 91 13.72 10.42 24.48
N HIS A 92 14.09 11.59 25.00
CA HIS A 92 13.67 12.87 24.40
C HIS A 92 14.23 13.05 22.99
N PHE A 93 15.49 12.69 22.79
CA PHE A 93 16.13 12.73 21.47
C PHE A 93 15.42 11.78 20.51
N TRP A 94 15.16 10.54 20.94
CA TRP A 94 14.46 9.56 20.11
C TRP A 94 13.03 9.98 19.75
N VAL A 95 12.25 10.48 20.71
CA VAL A 95 10.88 10.98 20.45
C VAL A 95 10.92 12.15 19.45
N ARG A 96 11.90 13.04 19.57
CA ARG A 96 12.07 14.15 18.62
C ARG A 96 12.45 13.68 17.23
N GLU A 97 13.29 12.65 17.12
CA GLU A 97 13.69 12.04 15.86
C GLU A 97 12.48 11.38 15.15
N VAL A 98 11.61 10.70 15.90
CA VAL A 98 10.35 10.13 15.38
C VAL A 98 9.36 11.23 14.97
N GLU A 99 9.20 12.30 15.77
CA GLU A 99 8.40 13.47 15.40
C GLU A 99 8.88 14.09 14.09
N LEU A 100 10.20 14.30 13.95
CA LEU A 100 10.78 14.83 12.73
C LEU A 100 10.54 13.91 11.52
N CYS A 101 10.60 12.59 11.68
CA CYS A 101 10.25 11.66 10.59
C CYS A 101 8.78 11.77 10.19
N ASN A 102 7.89 11.87 11.17
CA ASN A 102 6.45 12.04 10.94
C ASN A 102 6.13 13.38 10.25
N ASP A 103 6.85 14.46 10.60
CA ASP A 103 6.64 15.81 10.06
C ASP A 103 7.31 16.00 8.68
N LEU A 104 8.54 15.49 8.48
CA LEU A 104 9.27 15.58 7.22
C LEU A 104 8.63 14.75 6.11
N GLN A 105 7.96 13.65 6.43
CA GLN A 105 7.17 12.88 5.46
C GLN A 105 5.86 13.57 5.03
N GLY A 106 5.53 14.74 5.60
CA GLY A 106 4.38 15.55 5.22
C GLY A 106 4.72 16.79 4.38
N MET A 107 5.99 17.02 4.01
CA MET A 107 6.46 18.31 3.51
C MET A 107 6.58 18.42 1.98
N GLU A 108 6.45 17.33 1.22
CA GLU A 108 6.36 17.39 -0.25
C GLU A 108 4.87 17.40 -0.69
N PRO A 109 4.41 18.40 -1.47
CA PRO A 109 3.00 18.54 -1.86
C PRO A 109 2.41 17.39 -2.69
N GLY A 110 3.20 16.36 -3.03
CA GLY A 110 2.77 15.14 -3.70
C GLY A 110 2.92 13.84 -2.88
N ASP A 111 3.57 13.88 -1.71
CA ASP A 111 3.95 12.69 -0.91
C ASP A 111 3.30 12.65 0.48
N ALA A 112 2.24 13.42 0.71
CA ALA A 112 1.52 13.53 1.99
C ALA A 112 0.89 12.22 2.54
N ALA A 113 1.16 11.06 1.92
CA ALA A 113 0.40 9.83 2.13
C ALA A 113 1.12 8.71 2.91
N LEU A 114 2.44 8.77 3.15
CA LEU A 114 3.14 7.60 3.68
C LEU A 114 2.97 7.36 5.19
N ILE A 115 2.69 8.40 6.00
CA ILE A 115 2.27 8.27 7.40
C ILE A 115 1.13 9.26 7.72
N SER A 116 0.08 9.21 6.89
CA SER A 116 -1.04 10.15 6.92
C SER A 116 -2.03 9.92 8.06
N THR A 117 -2.02 8.74 8.68
CA THR A 117 -2.95 8.38 9.76
C THR A 117 -2.23 8.21 11.08
N GLU A 118 -2.87 8.62 12.19
CA GLU A 118 -2.35 8.40 13.55
C GLU A 118 -2.01 6.93 13.82
N ARG A 119 -2.79 6.01 13.24
CA ARG A 119 -2.53 4.57 13.33
C ARG A 119 -1.20 4.17 12.70
N LEU A 120 -0.85 4.75 11.56
CA LEU A 120 0.42 4.48 10.88
C LEU A 120 1.59 5.13 11.60
N ARG A 121 1.39 6.32 12.20
CA ARG A 121 2.39 6.98 13.08
C ARG A 121 2.71 6.13 14.30
N VAL A 122 1.67 5.60 14.95
CA VAL A 122 1.81 4.70 16.10
C VAL A 122 2.51 3.41 15.69
N ALA A 123 2.10 2.77 14.58
CA ALA A 123 2.74 1.54 14.10
C ALA A 123 4.23 1.76 13.75
N PHE A 124 4.55 2.88 13.10
CA PHE A 124 5.92 3.27 12.79
C PHE A 124 6.76 3.43 14.07
N ALA A 125 6.26 4.19 15.05
CA ALA A 125 6.94 4.36 16.33
C ALA A 125 7.15 3.03 17.07
N LEU A 126 6.13 2.17 17.14
CA LEU A 126 6.23 0.85 17.77
C LEU A 126 7.24 -0.05 17.07
N SER A 127 7.35 0.01 15.74
CA SER A 127 8.34 -0.76 14.99
C SER A 127 9.78 -0.32 15.25
N ASN A 128 9.97 0.92 15.70
CA ASN A 128 11.24 1.48 16.13
C ASN A 128 11.50 1.33 17.65
N LEU A 129 10.70 0.54 18.37
CA LEU A 129 11.02 0.14 19.73
C LEU A 129 11.82 -1.17 19.73
N GLY A 130 12.84 -1.23 20.58
CA GLY A 130 13.63 -2.42 20.87
C GLY A 130 13.58 -2.81 22.34
N GLY A 131 14.23 -3.91 22.69
CA GLY A 131 14.52 -4.28 24.07
C GLY A 131 13.34 -4.16 25.04
N ARG A 132 13.57 -3.46 26.16
CA ARG A 132 12.59 -3.27 27.24
C ARG A 132 11.41 -2.41 26.80
N ALA A 133 11.65 -1.40 25.97
CA ALA A 133 10.59 -0.53 25.46
C ALA A 133 9.59 -1.29 24.59
N LYS A 134 10.07 -2.21 23.74
CA LYS A 134 9.22 -3.09 22.94
C LYS A 134 8.37 -4.00 23.81
N THR A 135 9.00 -4.72 24.75
CA THR A 135 8.28 -5.62 25.68
C THR A 135 7.22 -4.88 26.50
N TRP A 136 7.55 -3.69 27.00
CA TRP A 136 6.60 -2.85 27.72
C TRP A 136 5.40 -2.46 26.85
N ALA A 137 5.64 -2.03 25.61
CA ALA A 137 4.58 -1.58 24.71
C ALA A 137 3.58 -2.71 24.39
N TYR A 138 4.08 -3.90 24.03
CA TYR A 138 3.22 -5.06 23.75
C TYR A 138 2.49 -5.58 25.00
N THR A 139 3.14 -5.56 26.16
CA THR A 139 2.47 -5.93 27.42
C THR A 139 1.31 -4.99 27.71
N ARG A 140 1.51 -3.68 27.49
CA ARG A 140 0.49 -2.66 27.72
C ARG A 140 -0.68 -2.77 26.73
N GLU A 141 -0.39 -3.08 25.46
CA GLU A 141 -1.41 -3.35 24.45
C GLU A 141 -2.21 -4.62 24.78
N ALA A 142 -1.57 -5.66 25.31
CA ALA A 142 -2.27 -6.88 25.74
C ALA A 142 -3.20 -6.63 26.94
N THR A 143 -2.81 -5.80 27.91
CA THR A 143 -3.65 -5.47 29.07
C THR A 143 -4.74 -4.45 28.76
N THR A 144 -4.50 -3.58 27.79
CA THR A 144 -5.42 -2.51 27.40
C THR A 144 -5.36 -2.34 25.88
N PRO A 145 -6.15 -3.12 25.14
CA PRO A 145 -6.22 -3.01 23.69
C PRO A 145 -6.58 -1.59 23.27
N GLY A 146 -5.87 -1.05 22.27
CA GLY A 146 -6.09 0.32 21.82
C GLY A 146 -5.55 1.41 22.77
N CYS A 147 -4.65 1.07 23.71
CA CYS A 147 -4.00 2.07 24.58
C CYS A 147 -3.11 3.09 23.84
N PHE A 148 -2.85 2.89 22.55
CA PHE A 148 -2.12 3.79 21.66
C PHE A 148 -2.98 4.15 20.45
N THR A 149 -3.83 5.16 20.60
CA THR A 149 -4.67 5.67 19.49
C THR A 149 -4.00 6.80 18.70
N THR A 150 -3.07 7.52 19.34
CA THR A 150 -2.36 8.66 18.74
C THR A 150 -0.88 8.64 19.14
N TRP A 151 -0.06 9.32 18.32
CA TRP A 151 1.36 9.52 18.62
C TRP A 151 1.58 10.26 19.95
N ALA A 152 0.76 11.27 20.24
CA ALA A 152 0.82 12.02 21.48
C ALA A 152 0.59 11.12 22.71
N GLN A 153 -0.40 10.24 22.62
CA GLN A 153 -0.71 9.27 23.67
C GLN A 153 0.45 8.28 23.89
N LEU A 154 1.02 7.73 22.81
CA LEU A 154 2.17 6.83 22.89
C LEU A 154 3.39 7.54 23.50
N SER A 155 3.72 8.73 23.03
CA SER A 155 4.85 9.53 23.51
C SER A 155 4.73 9.85 24.99
N GLN A 156 3.55 10.27 25.45
CA GLN A 156 3.31 10.57 26.86
C GLN A 156 3.47 9.34 27.74
N GLN A 157 2.94 8.18 27.32
CA GLN A 157 3.05 6.95 28.09
C GLN A 157 4.48 6.40 28.12
N LEU A 158 5.22 6.51 27.01
CA LEU A 158 6.65 6.17 26.98
C LEU A 158 7.46 7.06 27.92
N ARG A 159 7.20 8.39 27.90
CA ARG A 159 7.81 9.34 28.83
C ARG A 159 7.51 8.95 30.29
N ALA A 160 6.27 8.65 30.62
CA ALA A 160 5.89 8.25 31.98
C ALA A 160 6.52 6.91 32.42
N ALA A 161 6.74 5.97 31.51
CA ALA A 161 7.29 4.66 31.83
C ALA A 161 8.83 4.63 31.92
N PHE A 162 9.51 5.44 31.10
CA PHE A 162 10.96 5.38 30.94
C PHE A 162 11.70 6.63 31.43
N LEU A 163 11.03 7.75 31.65
CA LEU A 163 11.59 8.88 32.40
C LEU A 163 11.25 8.71 33.87
N SER A 164 12.25 8.39 34.67
CA SER A 164 12.14 8.55 36.12
C SER A 164 11.93 10.04 36.45
N ALA A 165 11.18 10.35 37.50
CA ALA A 165 10.96 11.74 37.97
C ALA A 165 12.25 12.55 38.20
N ASN A 166 13.40 11.90 38.33
CA ASN A 166 14.71 12.51 38.57
C ASN A 166 15.59 12.65 37.30
N TYR A 167 15.03 12.52 36.09
CA TYR A 167 15.81 12.57 34.84
C TYR A 167 16.52 13.92 34.63
N GLU A 168 15.85 15.04 34.92
CA GLU A 168 16.44 16.38 34.76
C GLU A 168 17.59 16.66 35.74
N TYR A 169 17.54 16.08 36.95
CA TYR A 169 18.59 16.24 37.95
C TYR A 169 19.89 15.54 37.52
N ARG A 170 19.79 14.33 36.93
CA ARG A 170 20.94 13.55 36.47
C ARG A 170 21.59 14.10 35.20
N GLN A 171 20.85 14.79 34.34
CA GLN A 171 21.39 15.45 33.13
C GLN A 171 22.26 16.66 33.50
N ARG A 172 21.94 17.36 34.60
CA ARG A 172 22.70 18.54 35.06
C ARG A 172 23.91 18.21 35.94
N SER A 173 24.03 16.97 36.40
CA SER A 173 25.11 16.53 37.30
C SER A 173 26.23 15.77 36.61
N ARG A 174 26.31 15.82 35.28
CA ARG A 174 27.39 15.27 34.45
C ARG A 174 28.09 16.41 33.72
#